data_AF-A0A431I3Z1-F1
#
_entry.id   AF-A0A431I3Z1-F1
#
_cell.length_a   1.000
_cell.length_b   1.000
_cell.length_c   1.000
_cell.angle_alpha   90.00
_cell.angle_beta   90.00
_cell.angle_gamma   90.00
#
_symmetry.space_group_name_H-M   'P 1'
#
loop_
_entity.id
_entity.type
_entity.pdbx_description
1 polymer ?
#
loop_
_entity_poly.entity_id
_entity_poly.type
_entity_poly.pdbx_seq_one_letter_code
_entity_poly.pdbx_strand_id
1 'polypeptide(L)'
;MLTAIVFGAVFLTVIGALSSYTLTQNNMQSNSTAKSRGLAIAEAGLEYYRWHLAHFPNDLQNGTGQAGPYSIPYDDPEGGQTGTISLTINGNQSCGLLTSIDITSTGTPSEDPNGKRTVSARYARPTVAQYSYVLNDSVWAGDDRQILGPYHSNGGIRMDGTANSPVTSSVSSWLCTSSFGCSPSSYKAGVWGSGTNQQLWSYPKPQVDFAAISANFSSLKSTAQTYGKYFATNGSATANGPGYHLIFNSNGTFTVKKVTAVYTNLSSVSVSDSSAGEQSDYTRIKTESLVGTYTIPSDCGLIFVEDNVWVEGTITRKVTLV
;
A
#
# COMPACT_ATOMS: atom_id res chain seq x y z
N MET A 1 16.56 45.22 64.81
CA MET A 1 15.42 44.27 64.82
C MET A 1 14.61 44.30 63.53
N LEU A 2 14.22 45.47 62.99
CA LEU A 2 13.46 45.58 61.74
C LEU A 2 14.15 44.89 60.54
N THR A 3 15.46 45.11 60.37
CA THR A 3 16.26 44.51 59.30
C THR A 3 16.25 42.98 59.34
N ALA A 4 16.39 42.38 60.52
CA ALA A 4 16.35 40.92 60.70
C ALA A 4 15.00 40.32 60.31
N ILE A 5 13.88 41.00 60.61
CA ILE A 5 12.54 40.56 60.23
C ILE A 5 12.35 40.64 58.71
N VAL A 6 12.81 41.73 58.08
CA VAL A 6 12.71 41.91 56.62
C VAL A 6 13.55 40.87 55.87
N PHE A 7 14.81 40.66 56.28
CA PHE A 7 15.66 39.64 55.67
C PHE A 7 15.12 38.22 55.90
N GLY A 8 14.58 37.93 57.09
CA GLY A 8 13.92 36.65 57.38
C GLY A 8 12.69 36.40 56.52
N ALA A 9 11.85 37.42 56.30
CA ALA A 9 10.68 37.32 55.44
C ALA A 9 11.08 37.08 53.97
N VAL A 10 12.04 37.83 53.43
CA VAL A 10 12.55 37.62 52.07
C VAL A 10 13.12 36.21 51.91
N PHE A 11 13.92 35.75 52.88
CA PHE A 11 14.50 34.41 52.84
C PHE A 11 13.43 33.31 52.82
N LEU A 12 12.39 33.41 53.65
CA LEU A 12 11.27 32.46 53.66
C LEU A 12 10.48 32.48 52.34
N THR A 13 10.27 33.65 51.73
CA THR A 13 9.59 33.72 50.42
C THR A 13 10.41 33.07 49.30
N VAL A 14 11.73 33.25 49.29
CA VAL A 14 12.63 32.64 48.30
C VAL A 14 12.68 31.13 48.48
N ILE A 15 12.78 30.63 49.72
CA ILE A 15 12.73 29.19 49.99
C ILE A 15 11.39 28.60 49.56
N GLY A 16 10.27 29.24 49.91
CA GLY A 16 8.94 28.78 49.52
C GLY A 16 8.76 28.74 48.00
N ALA A 17 9.28 29.74 47.28
CA ALA A 17 9.27 29.78 45.83
C ALA A 17 10.14 28.67 45.21
N LEU A 18 11.35 28.44 45.74
CA LEU A 18 12.24 27.37 45.28
C LEU A 18 11.65 25.98 45.52
N SER A 19 11.10 25.71 46.71
CA SER A 19 10.44 24.44 47.01
C SER A 19 9.23 24.19 46.09
N SER A 20 8.41 25.21 45.86
CA SER A 20 7.26 25.13 44.95
C SER A 20 7.70 24.87 43.51
N TYR A 21 8.78 25.53 43.06
CA TYR A 21 9.37 25.32 41.75
C TYR A 21 9.87 23.88 41.59
N THR A 22 10.64 23.35 42.55
CA THR A 22 11.16 21.98 42.52
C THR A 22 10.04 20.95 42.48
N LEU A 23 8.98 21.13 43.29
CA LEU A 23 7.81 20.23 43.26
C LEU A 23 7.10 20.26 41.91
N THR A 24 6.92 21.45 41.34
CA THR A 24 6.28 21.61 40.02
C THR A 24 7.13 20.96 38.93
N GLN A 25 8.45 21.14 38.95
CA GLN A 25 9.38 20.49 38.02
C GLN A 25 9.35 18.96 38.16
N ASN A 26 9.33 18.43 39.39
CA ASN A 26 9.22 17.00 39.63
C ASN A 26 7.91 16.41 39.10
N ASN A 27 6.79 17.10 39.30
CA ASN A 27 5.48 16.68 38.77
C ASN A 27 5.46 16.73 37.23
N MET A 28 6.05 17.76 36.63
CA MET A 28 6.18 17.86 35.17
C MET A 28 7.05 16.73 34.61
N GLN A 29 8.18 16.43 35.26
CA GLN A 29 9.06 15.33 34.86
C GLN A 29 8.36 13.99 34.99
N SER A 30 7.68 13.71 36.12
CA SER A 30 6.94 12.48 36.34
C SER A 30 5.85 12.27 35.27
N ASN A 31 5.07 13.30 34.97
CA ASN A 31 4.06 13.27 33.91
C ASN A 31 4.69 13.05 32.52
N SER A 32 5.81 13.70 32.22
CA SER A 32 6.53 13.49 30.97
C SER A 32 7.03 12.04 30.84
N THR A 33 7.63 11.50 31.90
CA THR A 33 8.10 10.12 31.96
C THR A 33 6.94 9.13 31.78
N ALA A 34 5.82 9.34 32.49
CA ALA A 34 4.63 8.49 32.37
C ALA A 34 4.07 8.47 30.95
N LYS A 35 4.03 9.62 30.27
CA LYS A 35 3.60 9.72 28.87
C LYS A 35 4.54 8.99 27.90
N SER A 36 5.86 9.12 28.09
CA SER A 36 6.84 8.40 27.26
C SER A 36 6.74 6.89 27.47
N ARG A 37 6.57 6.44 28.73
CA ARG A 37 6.34 5.02 29.03
C ARG A 37 5.03 4.51 28.44
N GLY A 38 3.95 5.28 28.55
CA GLY A 38 2.67 4.95 27.96
C GLY A 38 2.77 4.76 26.45
N LEU A 39 3.54 5.61 25.76
CA LEU A 39 3.82 5.48 24.34
C LEU A 39 4.60 4.20 24.03
N ALA A 40 5.69 3.94 24.74
CA ALA A 40 6.51 2.74 24.54
C ALA A 40 5.71 1.44 24.76
N ILE A 41 4.87 1.39 25.80
CA ILE A 41 3.97 0.25 26.05
C ILE A 41 2.96 0.10 24.90
N ALA A 42 2.41 1.21 24.40
CA ALA A 42 1.47 1.18 23.30
C ALA A 42 2.13 0.69 21.98
N GLU A 43 3.35 1.13 21.69
CA GLU A 43 4.16 0.65 20.56
C GLU A 43 4.49 -0.83 20.67
N ALA A 44 4.83 -1.31 21.87
CA ALA A 44 5.04 -2.74 22.11
C ALA A 44 3.80 -3.58 21.76
N GLY A 45 2.60 -3.06 22.03
CA GLY A 45 1.35 -3.70 21.61
C GLY A 45 1.17 -3.78 20.09
N LEU A 46 1.59 -2.74 19.34
CA LEU A 46 1.56 -2.78 17.88
C LEU A 46 2.55 -3.81 17.33
N GLU A 47 3.78 -3.82 17.83
CA GLU A 47 4.81 -4.76 17.37
C GLU A 47 4.47 -6.22 17.74
N TYR A 48 3.88 -6.45 18.92
CA TYR A 48 3.33 -7.75 19.29
C TYR A 48 2.30 -8.24 18.27
N TYR A 49 1.30 -7.40 17.95
CA TYR A 49 0.24 -7.84 17.05
C TYR A 49 0.73 -7.94 15.59
N ARG A 50 1.73 -7.14 15.20
CA ARG A 50 2.44 -7.30 13.93
C ARG A 50 3.12 -8.67 13.84
N TRP A 51 3.83 -9.08 14.89
CA TRP A 51 4.42 -10.43 14.96
C TRP A 51 3.34 -11.51 14.93
N HIS A 52 2.23 -11.31 15.65
CA HIS A 52 1.09 -12.25 15.65
C HIS A 52 0.53 -12.44 14.24
N LEU A 53 0.27 -11.35 13.51
CA LEU A 53 -0.23 -11.39 12.14
C LEU A 53 0.80 -11.94 11.13
N ALA A 54 2.09 -11.91 11.43
CA ALA A 54 3.08 -12.58 10.60
C ALA A 54 2.96 -14.11 10.65
N HIS A 55 2.47 -14.66 11.77
CA HIS A 55 2.31 -16.10 11.99
C HIS A 55 0.86 -16.57 11.79
N PHE A 56 -0.11 -15.71 12.10
CA PHE A 56 -1.56 -15.95 12.02
C PHE A 56 -2.23 -14.84 11.19
N PRO A 57 -2.05 -14.82 9.85
CA PRO A 57 -2.35 -13.65 9.02
C PRO A 57 -3.82 -13.23 8.93
N ASN A 58 -4.74 -14.09 9.36
CA ASN A 58 -6.18 -13.85 9.30
C ASN A 58 -6.82 -13.79 10.70
N ASP A 59 -6.02 -13.84 11.76
CA ASP A 59 -6.54 -13.87 13.12
C ASP A 59 -6.78 -12.45 13.65
N LEU A 60 -8.05 -12.11 13.83
CA LEU A 60 -8.50 -10.84 14.43
C LEU A 60 -8.82 -11.00 15.93
N GLN A 61 -8.69 -12.22 16.45
CA GLN A 61 -9.15 -12.65 17.78
C GLN A 61 -8.02 -12.93 18.77
N ASN A 62 -6.77 -12.61 18.40
CA ASN A 62 -5.58 -12.83 19.23
C ASN A 62 -5.47 -14.27 19.76
N GLY A 63 -5.91 -15.27 18.98
CA GLY A 63 -5.93 -16.68 19.36
C GLY A 63 -6.95 -17.05 20.44
N THR A 64 -7.75 -16.10 20.94
CA THR A 64 -8.69 -16.32 22.06
C THR A 64 -10.04 -16.88 21.62
N GLY A 65 -10.38 -16.75 20.34
CA GLY A 65 -11.71 -17.09 19.81
C GLY A 65 -12.81 -16.10 20.21
N GLN A 66 -12.46 -15.01 20.90
CA GLN A 66 -13.40 -13.98 21.36
C GLN A 66 -13.01 -12.62 20.79
N ALA A 67 -13.98 -11.71 20.71
CA ALA A 67 -13.71 -10.33 20.32
C ALA A 67 -13.01 -9.58 21.46
N GLY A 68 -12.10 -8.67 21.08
CA GLY A 68 -11.39 -7.79 22.02
C GLY A 68 -12.28 -6.71 22.64
N PRO A 69 -11.68 -5.76 23.39
CA PRO A 69 -10.25 -5.50 23.45
C PRO A 69 -9.47 -6.52 24.28
N TYR A 70 -8.24 -6.86 23.83
CA TYR A 70 -7.36 -7.79 24.53
C TYR A 70 -6.47 -7.04 25.53
N SER A 71 -6.49 -7.47 26.78
CA SER A 71 -5.65 -6.91 27.84
C SER A 71 -4.41 -7.77 28.04
N ILE A 72 -3.23 -7.20 27.85
CA ILE A 72 -1.95 -7.90 27.93
C ILE A 72 -1.05 -7.17 28.95
N PRO A 73 -0.50 -7.86 29.96
CA PRO A 73 0.47 -7.24 30.86
C PRO A 73 1.75 -6.88 30.10
N TYR A 74 2.37 -5.76 30.46
CA TYR A 74 3.68 -5.37 29.95
C TYR A 74 4.70 -5.44 31.08
N ASP A 75 5.60 -6.42 30.98
CA ASP A 75 6.61 -6.70 32.01
C ASP A 75 7.98 -6.15 31.59
N ASP A 76 8.62 -5.48 32.53
CA ASP A 76 10.04 -5.14 32.47
C ASP A 76 10.85 -6.38 32.88
N PRO A 77 11.84 -6.82 32.07
CA PRO A 77 12.71 -7.95 32.41
C PRO A 77 13.37 -7.88 33.79
N GLU A 78 13.59 -6.67 34.34
CA GLU A 78 14.25 -6.47 35.63
C GLU A 78 13.27 -6.17 36.78
N GLY A 79 12.06 -5.71 36.47
CA GLY A 79 11.16 -5.05 37.44
C GLY A 79 9.75 -5.63 37.57
N GLY A 80 9.37 -6.62 36.73
CA GLY A 80 8.01 -7.15 36.69
C GLY A 80 7.05 -6.21 35.96
N GLN A 81 5.75 -6.26 36.29
CA GLN A 81 4.72 -5.59 35.49
C GLN A 81 4.76 -4.06 35.59
N THR A 82 5.15 -3.40 34.50
CA THR A 82 5.31 -1.94 34.38
C THR A 82 4.14 -1.26 33.67
N GLY A 83 3.21 -2.04 33.11
CA GLY A 83 1.96 -1.51 32.59
C GLY A 83 1.01 -2.57 32.04
N THR A 84 -0.01 -2.09 31.33
CA THR A 84 -0.99 -2.92 30.61
C THR A 84 -1.21 -2.36 29.21
N ILE A 85 -1.27 -3.26 28.24
CA ILE A 85 -1.63 -2.99 26.85
C ILE A 85 -3.10 -3.37 26.66
N SER A 86 -3.87 -2.50 26.02
CA SER A 86 -5.22 -2.80 25.52
C SER A 86 -5.22 -2.74 24.00
N LEU A 87 -5.46 -3.88 23.34
CA LEU A 87 -5.46 -4.02 21.88
C LEU A 87 -6.88 -4.13 21.34
N THR A 88 -7.21 -3.31 20.34
CA THR A 88 -8.42 -3.43 19.53
C THR A 88 -8.03 -3.70 18.08
N ILE A 89 -8.59 -4.76 17.50
CA ILE A 89 -8.22 -5.27 16.18
C ILE A 89 -9.45 -5.26 15.29
N ASN A 90 -9.40 -4.48 14.21
CA ASN A 90 -10.49 -4.34 13.27
C ASN A 90 -10.03 -4.75 11.87
N GLY A 91 -10.69 -5.76 11.29
CA GLY A 91 -10.41 -6.19 9.92
C GLY A 91 -11.20 -5.37 8.90
N ASN A 92 -10.51 -4.81 7.92
CA ASN A 92 -11.13 -4.17 6.75
C ASN A 92 -11.30 -5.20 5.65
N GLN A 93 -12.55 -5.46 5.28
CA GLN A 93 -12.90 -6.43 4.25
C GLN A 93 -13.30 -5.76 2.94
N SER A 94 -12.94 -6.40 1.83
CA SER A 94 -13.43 -6.09 0.49
C SER A 94 -13.67 -7.41 -0.24
N CYS A 95 -14.79 -7.54 -0.94
CA CYS A 95 -15.19 -8.77 -1.62
C CYS A 95 -15.21 -10.01 -0.69
N GLY A 96 -15.62 -9.84 0.57
CA GLY A 96 -15.61 -10.91 1.57
C GLY A 96 -14.20 -11.35 2.03
N LEU A 97 -13.15 -10.67 1.57
CA LEU A 97 -11.76 -10.98 1.90
C LEU A 97 -11.15 -9.89 2.79
N LEU A 98 -10.32 -10.31 3.73
CA LEU A 98 -9.56 -9.40 4.58
C LEU A 98 -8.45 -8.71 3.77
N THR A 99 -8.51 -7.38 3.65
CA THR A 99 -7.55 -6.59 2.85
C THR A 99 -6.54 -5.85 3.69
N SER A 100 -6.95 -5.38 4.86
CA SER A 100 -6.08 -4.73 5.84
C SER A 100 -6.66 -4.89 7.23
N ILE A 101 -5.84 -4.65 8.25
CA ILE A 101 -6.18 -4.81 9.65
C ILE A 101 -5.74 -3.54 10.35
N ASP A 102 -6.68 -2.85 10.98
CA ASP A 102 -6.42 -1.69 11.82
C ASP A 102 -6.21 -2.16 13.25
N ILE A 103 -5.03 -1.86 13.78
CA ILE A 103 -4.59 -2.22 15.12
C ILE A 103 -4.56 -0.92 15.91
N THR A 104 -5.35 -0.84 16.98
CA THR A 104 -5.28 0.26 17.95
C THR A 104 -4.75 -0.29 19.26
N SER A 105 -3.61 0.22 19.70
CA SER A 105 -2.94 -0.19 20.93
C SER A 105 -2.93 0.96 21.92
N THR A 106 -3.45 0.73 23.12
CA THR A 106 -3.41 1.67 24.24
C THR A 106 -2.52 1.13 25.34
N GLY A 107 -1.41 1.82 25.61
CA GLY A 107 -0.50 1.51 26.71
C GLY A 107 -0.83 2.34 27.94
N THR A 108 -1.02 1.67 29.08
CA THR A 108 -1.28 2.29 30.39
C THR A 108 -0.14 1.93 31.36
N PRO A 109 0.70 2.90 31.76
CA PRO A 109 1.73 2.67 32.77
C PRO A 109 1.15 2.36 34.14
N SER A 110 1.80 1.47 34.90
CA SER A 110 1.41 1.14 36.27
C SER A 110 1.67 2.29 37.26
N GLU A 111 2.73 3.06 37.03
CA GLU A 111 3.17 4.15 37.93
C GLU A 111 2.24 5.37 37.91
N ASP A 112 1.68 5.69 36.75
CA ASP A 112 0.69 6.76 36.58
C ASP A 112 -0.25 6.45 35.40
N PRO A 113 -1.50 6.02 35.66
CA PRO A 113 -2.50 5.75 34.63
C PRO A 113 -2.86 6.96 33.76
N ASN A 114 -2.59 8.20 34.21
CA ASN A 114 -2.81 9.41 33.41
C ASN A 114 -1.80 9.53 32.26
N GLY A 115 -0.68 8.81 32.34
CA GLY A 115 0.34 8.71 31.30
C GLY A 115 -0.09 7.89 30.09
N LYS A 116 -1.31 7.33 30.05
CA LYS A 116 -1.76 6.46 28.94
C LYS A 116 -1.61 7.10 27.56
N ARG A 117 -1.24 6.29 26.57
CA ARG A 117 -1.11 6.69 25.17
C ARG A 117 -1.73 5.65 24.27
N THR A 118 -2.29 6.13 23.16
CA THR A 118 -2.90 5.29 22.13
C THR A 118 -2.18 5.55 20.82
N VAL A 119 -1.76 4.48 20.16
CA VAL A 119 -1.19 4.49 18.82
C VAL A 119 -2.01 3.57 17.93
N SER A 120 -2.07 3.89 16.64
CA SER A 120 -2.82 3.11 15.66
C SER A 120 -1.95 2.85 14.43
N ALA A 121 -2.03 1.63 13.90
CA ALA A 121 -1.38 1.26 12.66
C ALA A 121 -2.33 0.43 11.78
N ARG A 122 -2.19 0.58 10.46
CA ARG A 122 -2.85 -0.28 9.47
C ARG A 122 -1.85 -1.28 8.93
N TYR A 123 -2.09 -2.55 9.18
CA TYR A 123 -1.32 -3.66 8.63
C TYR A 123 -2.02 -4.21 7.40
N ALA A 124 -1.33 -4.28 6.27
CA ALA A 124 -1.86 -4.83 5.04
C ALA A 124 -0.78 -5.66 4.34
N ARG A 125 -1.19 -6.70 3.61
CA ARG A 125 -0.24 -7.40 2.74
C ARG A 125 0.17 -6.46 1.60
N PRO A 126 1.46 -6.40 1.24
CA PRO A 126 1.89 -5.64 0.08
C PRO A 126 1.09 -6.04 -1.15
N THR A 127 0.64 -5.06 -1.92
CA THR A 127 -0.11 -5.28 -3.16
C THR A 127 0.60 -4.60 -4.30
N VAL A 128 0.65 -5.27 -5.45
CA VAL A 128 1.16 -4.69 -6.70
C VAL A 128 0.39 -3.45 -7.13
N ALA A 129 -0.86 -3.29 -6.66
CA ALA A 129 -1.67 -2.10 -6.89
C ALA A 129 -1.15 -0.83 -6.19
N GLN A 130 -0.11 -0.92 -5.35
CA GLN A 130 0.57 0.27 -4.80
C GLN A 130 1.52 0.92 -5.80
N TYR A 131 1.95 0.20 -6.82
CA TYR A 131 2.89 0.70 -7.82
C TYR A 131 2.11 1.33 -8.97
N SER A 132 2.64 2.45 -9.49
CA SER A 132 2.18 2.97 -10.78
C SER A 132 2.67 2.10 -11.93
N TYR A 133 3.88 1.53 -11.77
CA TYR A 133 4.49 0.66 -12.76
C TYR A 133 5.26 -0.46 -12.06
N VAL A 134 5.02 -1.69 -12.49
CA VAL A 134 5.84 -2.86 -12.17
C VAL A 134 6.15 -3.56 -13.48
N LEU A 135 7.42 -3.80 -13.76
CA LEU A 135 7.88 -4.37 -15.03
C LEU A 135 8.78 -5.57 -14.77
N ASN A 136 8.71 -6.58 -15.65
CA ASN A 136 9.59 -7.75 -15.61
C ASN A 136 10.75 -7.65 -16.60
N ASP A 137 11.07 -6.45 -17.08
CA ASP A 137 12.07 -6.21 -18.14
C ASP A 137 12.68 -4.81 -18.03
N SER A 138 13.81 -4.60 -18.70
CA SER A 138 14.49 -3.31 -18.76
C SER A 138 13.67 -2.29 -19.54
N VAL A 139 13.68 -1.04 -19.11
CA VAL A 139 12.78 0.00 -19.61
C VAL A 139 13.44 1.36 -19.70
N TRP A 140 13.03 2.14 -20.70
CA TRP A 140 13.31 3.57 -20.77
C TRP A 140 12.03 4.37 -20.48
N ALA A 141 12.03 5.09 -19.36
CA ALA A 141 11.07 6.13 -19.06
C ALA A 141 11.60 7.46 -19.61
N GLY A 142 11.08 7.87 -20.77
CA GLY A 142 11.43 9.12 -21.45
C GLY A 142 11.17 10.38 -20.62
N ASP A 143 11.74 11.50 -21.07
CA ASP A 143 11.65 12.81 -20.44
C ASP A 143 10.23 13.40 -20.40
N ASP A 144 9.38 12.97 -21.34
CA ASP A 144 7.96 13.28 -21.42
C ASP A 144 7.10 12.62 -20.32
N ARG A 145 7.65 11.65 -19.58
CA ARG A 145 6.90 10.93 -18.55
C ARG A 145 6.86 11.64 -17.21
N GLN A 146 5.64 11.79 -16.68
CA GLN A 146 5.38 12.15 -15.29
C GLN A 146 4.82 10.94 -14.53
N ILE A 147 5.63 10.38 -13.63
CA ILE A 147 5.31 9.17 -12.89
C ILE A 147 4.86 9.56 -11.47
N LEU A 148 3.57 9.32 -11.20
CA LEU A 148 2.91 9.65 -9.94
C LEU A 148 2.65 8.38 -9.11
N GLY A 149 3.72 7.83 -8.56
CA GLY A 149 3.70 6.69 -7.65
C GLY A 149 4.93 5.78 -7.82
N PRO A 150 5.09 4.77 -6.95
CA PRO A 150 6.25 3.88 -7.00
C PRO A 150 6.42 3.20 -8.36
N TYR A 151 7.68 3.16 -8.83
CA TYR A 151 8.07 2.56 -10.09
C TYR A 151 9.07 1.44 -9.83
N HIS A 152 8.79 0.23 -10.33
CA HIS A 152 9.67 -0.92 -10.18
C HIS A 152 9.92 -1.65 -11.49
N SER A 153 11.15 -2.12 -11.68
CA SER A 153 11.47 -3.11 -12.70
C SER A 153 12.38 -4.20 -12.13
N ASN A 154 12.10 -5.45 -12.51
CA ASN A 154 13.02 -6.57 -12.28
C ASN A 154 14.28 -6.46 -13.17
N GLY A 155 14.22 -5.69 -14.24
CA GLY A 155 15.36 -5.32 -15.10
C GLY A 155 15.90 -3.92 -14.78
N GLY A 156 16.67 -3.37 -15.73
CA GLY A 156 17.25 -2.03 -15.58
C GLY A 156 16.31 -0.90 -15.97
N ILE A 157 16.48 0.27 -15.39
CA ILE A 157 15.65 1.45 -15.66
C ILE A 157 16.54 2.58 -16.15
N ARG A 158 16.28 3.08 -17.37
CA ARG A 158 16.68 4.41 -17.80
C ARG A 158 15.56 5.38 -17.43
N MET A 159 15.76 6.21 -16.41
CA MET A 159 14.79 7.17 -15.89
C MET A 159 15.17 8.59 -16.28
N ASP A 160 14.62 9.09 -17.38
CA ASP A 160 14.82 10.48 -17.84
C ASP A 160 13.63 11.38 -17.48
N GLY A 161 12.45 10.78 -17.25
CA GLY A 161 11.25 11.49 -16.81
C GLY A 161 11.27 11.95 -15.35
N THR A 162 10.16 12.54 -14.92
CA THR A 162 9.96 13.01 -13.54
C THR A 162 9.29 11.94 -12.69
N ALA A 163 9.90 11.56 -11.57
CA ALA A 163 9.27 10.73 -10.54
C ALA A 163 9.24 11.46 -9.19
N ASN A 164 8.09 11.41 -8.52
CA ASN A 164 7.87 11.93 -7.16
C ASN A 164 7.73 10.80 -6.12
N SER A 165 8.19 9.61 -6.45
CA SER A 165 8.07 8.39 -5.64
C SER A 165 9.28 7.48 -5.87
N PRO A 166 9.51 6.46 -5.02
CA PRO A 166 10.64 5.56 -5.18
C PRO A 166 10.69 4.91 -6.57
N VAL A 167 11.85 4.97 -7.21
CA VAL A 167 12.16 4.27 -8.47
C VAL A 167 13.15 3.16 -8.16
N THR A 168 12.79 1.92 -8.42
CA THR A 168 13.55 0.77 -7.93
C THR A 168 13.83 -0.26 -9.01
N SER A 169 15.05 -0.80 -9.01
CA SER A 169 15.49 -1.85 -9.92
C SER A 169 15.96 -3.05 -9.13
N SER A 170 15.68 -4.26 -9.61
CA SER A 170 16.20 -5.48 -8.99
C SER A 170 17.66 -5.78 -9.30
N VAL A 171 18.13 -5.32 -10.46
CA VAL A 171 19.53 -5.49 -10.86
C VAL A 171 20.40 -4.36 -10.31
N SER A 172 21.63 -4.69 -9.94
CA SER A 172 22.65 -3.70 -9.55
C SER A 172 23.24 -3.00 -10.77
N SER A 173 23.40 -3.73 -11.88
CA SER A 173 23.83 -3.22 -13.17
C SER A 173 23.17 -3.96 -14.33
N TRP A 174 23.11 -3.32 -15.50
CA TRP A 174 22.55 -3.89 -16.72
C TRP A 174 23.20 -3.29 -17.97
N LEU A 175 23.11 -4.02 -19.09
CA LEU A 175 23.63 -3.56 -20.38
C LEU A 175 22.64 -2.61 -21.05
N CYS A 176 22.94 -1.32 -21.07
CA CYS A 176 22.19 -0.35 -21.83
C CYS A 176 22.65 -0.39 -23.29
N THR A 177 21.72 -0.69 -24.21
CA THR A 177 21.94 -0.74 -25.66
C THR A 177 21.33 0.48 -26.35
N SER A 178 21.43 0.54 -27.68
CA SER A 178 20.83 1.60 -28.50
C SER A 178 19.31 1.66 -28.40
N SER A 179 18.62 0.57 -28.09
CA SER A 179 17.16 0.55 -27.87
C SER A 179 16.73 1.36 -26.64
N PHE A 180 17.65 1.54 -25.69
CA PHE A 180 17.50 2.41 -24.53
C PHE A 180 18.29 3.71 -24.68
N GLY A 181 18.70 4.05 -25.93
CA GLY A 181 19.42 5.27 -26.29
C GLY A 181 20.87 5.36 -25.80
N CYS A 182 21.54 4.24 -25.56
CA CYS A 182 22.99 4.21 -25.30
C CYS A 182 23.79 3.89 -26.57
N SER A 183 24.77 4.73 -26.90
CA SER A 183 25.74 4.48 -27.98
C SER A 183 27.13 4.98 -27.55
N PRO A 184 28.14 4.10 -27.41
CA PRO A 184 28.08 2.64 -27.56
C PRO A 184 27.29 1.98 -26.40
N SER A 185 26.94 0.71 -26.59
CA SER A 185 26.35 -0.10 -25.52
C SER A 185 27.29 -0.13 -24.30
N SER A 186 26.75 0.13 -23.12
CA SER A 186 27.56 0.22 -21.89
C SER A 186 26.78 -0.26 -20.68
N TYR A 187 27.50 -0.80 -19.69
CA TYR A 187 26.89 -1.18 -18.42
C TYR A 187 26.54 0.07 -17.61
N LYS A 188 25.30 0.09 -17.11
CA LYS A 188 24.76 1.16 -16.28
C LYS A 188 24.25 0.58 -14.97
N ALA A 189 24.10 1.44 -13.98
CA ALA A 189 23.49 1.09 -12.72
C ALA A 189 22.01 0.69 -12.90
N GLY A 190 21.47 -0.07 -11.95
CA GLY A 190 20.10 -0.57 -11.98
C GLY A 190 19.05 0.49 -12.32
N VAL A 191 19.19 1.69 -11.74
CA VAL A 191 18.47 2.89 -12.19
C VAL A 191 19.51 3.95 -12.56
N TRP A 192 19.38 4.53 -13.74
CA TRP A 192 20.22 5.64 -14.20
C TRP A 192 19.43 6.54 -15.17
N GLY A 193 19.88 7.75 -15.45
CA GLY A 193 19.23 8.64 -16.42
C GLY A 193 19.38 10.11 -16.04
N SER A 194 18.68 10.98 -16.77
CA SER A 194 18.67 12.44 -16.53
C SER A 194 17.49 12.92 -15.69
N GLY A 195 16.62 12.02 -15.23
CA GLY A 195 15.42 12.36 -14.47
C GLY A 195 15.75 13.07 -13.15
N THR A 196 14.83 13.91 -12.70
CA THR A 196 14.93 14.61 -11.42
C THR A 196 14.71 13.66 -10.23
N ASN A 197 15.03 14.12 -9.02
CA ASN A 197 14.83 13.38 -7.76
C ASN A 197 15.59 12.05 -7.65
N GLN A 198 16.85 12.01 -8.09
CA GLN A 198 17.67 10.80 -8.08
C GLN A 198 17.88 10.19 -6.69
N GLN A 199 17.70 10.97 -5.61
CA GLN A 199 17.69 10.46 -4.23
C GLN A 199 16.57 9.44 -3.96
N LEU A 200 15.52 9.39 -4.81
CA LEU A 200 14.44 8.42 -4.72
C LEU A 200 14.76 7.12 -5.48
N TRP A 201 15.90 7.06 -6.17
CA TRP A 201 16.31 5.89 -6.94
C TRP A 201 17.06 4.92 -6.02
N SER A 202 16.67 3.64 -6.06
CA SER A 202 17.28 2.64 -5.18
C SER A 202 17.40 1.27 -5.86
N TYR A 203 18.60 0.70 -5.79
CA TYR A 203 18.93 -0.58 -6.41
C TYR A 203 20.19 -1.18 -5.74
N PRO A 204 20.35 -2.51 -5.72
CA PRO A 204 19.35 -3.51 -6.10
C PRO A 204 18.23 -3.63 -5.05
N LYS A 205 17.04 -4.08 -5.48
CA LYS A 205 15.89 -4.43 -4.63
C LYS A 205 15.40 -5.85 -4.95
N PRO A 206 14.69 -6.53 -4.04
CA PRO A 206 14.07 -7.82 -4.37
C PRO A 206 13.18 -7.70 -5.62
N GLN A 207 13.17 -8.75 -6.45
CA GLN A 207 12.32 -8.85 -7.63
C GLN A 207 10.84 -9.06 -7.26
N VAL A 208 9.94 -8.53 -8.08
CA VAL A 208 8.52 -8.85 -8.02
C VAL A 208 8.27 -10.15 -8.79
N ASP A 209 7.66 -11.14 -8.15
CA ASP A 209 7.31 -12.40 -8.80
C ASP A 209 6.01 -12.27 -9.62
N PHE A 210 6.16 -12.13 -10.93
CA PHE A 210 5.02 -12.05 -11.86
C PHE A 210 4.25 -13.37 -12.00
N ALA A 211 4.89 -14.52 -11.78
CA ALA A 211 4.21 -15.82 -11.81
C ALA A 211 3.27 -15.98 -10.60
N ALA A 212 3.67 -15.44 -9.44
CA ALA A 212 2.80 -15.39 -8.26
C ALA A 212 1.57 -14.47 -8.45
N ILE A 213 1.67 -13.43 -9.30
CA ILE A 213 0.53 -12.57 -9.64
C ILE A 213 -0.51 -13.37 -10.44
N SER A 214 -0.10 -14.07 -11.49
CA SER A 214 -1.02 -14.82 -12.36
C SER A 214 -1.61 -16.06 -11.69
N ALA A 215 -0.90 -16.67 -10.73
CA ALA A 215 -1.40 -17.81 -9.95
C ALA A 215 -2.72 -17.50 -9.20
N ASN A 216 -3.02 -16.23 -8.93
CA ASN A 216 -4.22 -15.81 -8.20
C ASN A 216 -5.43 -15.49 -9.10
N PHE A 217 -5.35 -15.62 -10.43
CA PHE A 217 -6.49 -15.27 -11.29
C PHE A 217 -7.69 -16.21 -11.11
N SER A 218 -7.45 -17.48 -10.77
CA SER A 218 -8.53 -18.43 -10.48
C SER A 218 -9.32 -18.05 -9.22
N SER A 219 -8.64 -17.54 -8.18
CA SER A 219 -9.29 -17.08 -6.95
C SER A 219 -10.01 -15.74 -7.15
N LEU A 220 -9.46 -14.85 -7.99
CA LEU A 220 -10.15 -13.61 -8.38
C LEU A 220 -11.41 -13.90 -9.21
N LYS A 221 -11.37 -14.89 -10.12
CA LYS A 221 -12.55 -15.34 -10.87
C LYS A 221 -13.66 -15.82 -9.94
N SER A 222 -13.36 -16.73 -9.01
CA SER A 222 -14.37 -17.26 -8.08
C SER A 222 -14.90 -16.18 -7.13
N THR A 223 -14.05 -15.24 -6.70
CA THR A 223 -14.44 -14.08 -5.90
C THR A 223 -15.36 -13.15 -6.69
N ALA A 224 -15.07 -12.89 -7.97
CA ALA A 224 -15.88 -12.05 -8.84
C ALA A 224 -17.25 -12.68 -9.15
N GLN A 225 -17.31 -14.01 -9.27
CA GLN A 225 -18.58 -14.74 -9.41
C GLN A 225 -19.45 -14.65 -8.16
N THR A 226 -18.83 -14.61 -6.98
CA THR A 226 -19.53 -14.62 -5.69
C THR A 226 -19.94 -13.23 -5.22
N TYR A 227 -18.99 -12.28 -5.23
CA TYR A 227 -19.15 -10.95 -4.62
C TYR A 227 -19.06 -9.79 -5.63
N GLY A 228 -18.38 -10.02 -6.77
CA GLY A 228 -18.09 -8.97 -7.75
C GLY A 228 -18.97 -9.04 -9.00
N LYS A 229 -18.35 -8.71 -10.14
CA LYS A 229 -18.95 -8.89 -11.46
C LYS A 229 -18.07 -9.79 -12.31
N TYR A 230 -18.67 -10.84 -12.85
CA TYR A 230 -18.01 -11.81 -13.72
C TYR A 230 -18.64 -11.76 -15.12
N PHE A 231 -17.80 -11.63 -16.14
CA PHE A 231 -18.18 -11.70 -17.54
C PHE A 231 -17.48 -12.89 -18.19
N ALA A 232 -18.29 -13.90 -18.52
CA ALA A 232 -17.81 -15.11 -19.20
C ALA A 232 -17.30 -14.80 -20.61
N THR A 233 -16.51 -15.71 -21.17
CA THR A 233 -16.05 -15.57 -22.55
C THR A 233 -17.22 -15.39 -23.53
N ASN A 234 -17.03 -14.45 -24.44
CA ASN A 234 -17.78 -14.18 -25.66
C ASN A 234 -17.30 -15.11 -26.81
N GLY A 235 -16.31 -15.96 -26.54
CA GLY A 235 -15.76 -16.93 -27.47
C GLY A 235 -16.53 -18.25 -27.54
N SER A 236 -15.96 -19.17 -28.30
CA SER A 236 -16.32 -20.58 -28.27
C SER A 236 -15.52 -21.30 -27.17
N ALA A 237 -15.88 -22.55 -26.86
CA ALA A 237 -15.10 -23.42 -25.97
C ALA A 237 -13.62 -23.59 -26.43
N THR A 238 -13.31 -23.27 -27.69
CA THR A 238 -12.00 -23.47 -28.31
C THR A 238 -11.31 -22.17 -28.75
N ALA A 239 -11.93 -21.00 -28.60
CA ALA A 239 -11.36 -19.73 -29.04
C ALA A 239 -11.96 -18.56 -28.26
N ASN A 240 -11.10 -17.68 -27.73
CA ASN A 240 -11.52 -16.48 -27.02
C ASN A 240 -12.35 -15.56 -27.92
N GLY A 241 -13.34 -14.89 -27.32
CA GLY A 241 -14.15 -13.92 -28.04
C GLY A 241 -13.38 -12.63 -28.29
N PRO A 242 -13.96 -11.69 -29.06
CA PRO A 242 -13.38 -10.36 -29.23
C PRO A 242 -13.20 -9.66 -27.88
N GLY A 243 -14.15 -9.84 -26.97
CA GLY A 243 -14.10 -9.37 -25.59
C GLY A 243 -15.20 -8.39 -25.22
N TYR A 244 -14.90 -7.50 -24.26
CA TYR A 244 -15.86 -6.55 -23.69
C TYR A 244 -15.30 -5.14 -23.61
N HIS A 245 -16.16 -4.16 -23.82
CA HIS A 245 -15.86 -2.74 -23.65
C HIS A 245 -16.54 -2.24 -22.37
N LEU A 246 -15.74 -1.81 -21.41
CA LEU A 246 -16.15 -1.32 -20.10
C LEU A 246 -15.99 0.19 -20.04
N ILE A 247 -17.11 0.88 -19.88
CA ILE A 247 -17.23 2.34 -19.86
C ILE A 247 -17.54 2.77 -18.43
N PHE A 248 -16.56 3.30 -17.71
CA PHE A 248 -16.74 3.77 -16.34
C PHE A 248 -17.47 5.12 -16.31
N ASN A 249 -18.61 5.17 -15.63
CA ASN A 249 -19.44 6.36 -15.52
C ASN A 249 -19.09 7.14 -14.24
N SER A 250 -19.18 8.47 -14.29
CA SER A 250 -18.89 9.35 -13.14
C SER A 250 -19.79 9.14 -11.92
N ASN A 251 -20.96 8.53 -12.09
CA ASN A 251 -21.88 8.18 -10.99
C ASN A 251 -21.51 6.86 -10.26
N GLY A 252 -20.36 6.26 -10.56
CA GLY A 252 -19.89 5.02 -9.94
C GLY A 252 -20.62 3.76 -10.41
N THR A 253 -21.16 3.83 -11.62
CA THR A 253 -21.62 2.67 -12.39
C THR A 253 -20.64 2.44 -13.55
N PHE A 254 -20.75 1.31 -14.23
CA PHE A 254 -20.03 1.06 -15.47
C PHE A 254 -20.97 0.41 -16.49
N THR A 255 -20.85 0.82 -17.74
CA THR A 255 -21.59 0.25 -18.86
C THR A 255 -20.74 -0.80 -19.53
N VAL A 256 -21.31 -1.96 -19.78
CA VAL A 256 -20.65 -3.08 -20.45
C VAL A 256 -21.26 -3.28 -21.80
N LYS A 257 -20.41 -3.26 -22.82
CA LYS A 257 -20.77 -3.63 -24.17
C LYS A 257 -19.97 -4.84 -24.60
N LYS A 258 -20.63 -5.75 -25.28
CA LYS A 258 -20.04 -6.97 -25.84
C LYS A 258 -19.47 -6.63 -27.21
N VAL A 259 -18.17 -6.81 -27.39
CA VAL A 259 -17.52 -6.54 -28.67
C VAL A 259 -17.82 -7.69 -29.61
N THR A 260 -18.34 -7.39 -30.80
CA THR A 260 -18.70 -8.40 -31.81
C THR A 260 -17.72 -8.41 -32.98
N ALA A 261 -17.07 -7.29 -33.27
CA ALA A 261 -15.98 -7.22 -34.23
C ALA A 261 -15.00 -6.09 -33.88
N VAL A 262 -13.73 -6.31 -34.23
CA VAL A 262 -12.64 -5.33 -34.18
C VAL A 262 -12.15 -5.05 -35.60
N TYR A 263 -11.50 -3.91 -35.80
CA TYR A 263 -10.76 -3.66 -37.03
C TYR A 263 -9.52 -4.56 -37.07
N THR A 264 -9.18 -5.10 -38.26
CA THR A 264 -7.99 -5.94 -38.47
C THR A 264 -7.08 -5.39 -39.57
N ASN A 265 -7.47 -4.26 -40.17
CA ASN A 265 -6.74 -3.58 -41.24
C ASN A 265 -5.65 -2.64 -40.71
N LEU A 266 -5.44 -2.62 -39.40
CA LEU A 266 -4.34 -1.92 -38.76
C LEU A 266 -3.27 -2.96 -38.42
N SER A 267 -2.01 -2.61 -38.65
CA SER A 267 -0.87 -3.39 -38.21
C SER A 267 -0.20 -2.75 -37.00
N SER A 268 0.25 -3.59 -36.09
CA SER A 268 1.10 -3.24 -34.96
C SER A 268 2.33 -4.12 -34.97
N VAL A 269 3.44 -3.60 -34.46
CA VAL A 269 4.63 -4.42 -34.20
C VAL A 269 4.60 -4.76 -32.72
N SER A 270 4.69 -6.05 -32.39
CA SER A 270 4.71 -6.49 -30.99
C SER A 270 5.90 -5.86 -30.27
N VAL A 271 5.63 -5.24 -29.12
CA VAL A 271 6.68 -4.68 -28.25
C VAL A 271 7.53 -5.81 -27.65
N SER A 272 6.95 -7.00 -27.45
CA SER A 272 7.65 -8.14 -26.85
C SER A 272 8.49 -8.95 -27.84
N ASP A 273 8.22 -8.81 -29.14
CA ASP A 273 8.96 -9.52 -30.18
C ASP A 273 8.90 -8.73 -31.51
N SER A 274 9.84 -7.83 -31.71
CA SER A 274 9.97 -7.07 -32.96
C SER A 274 10.37 -7.95 -34.16
N SER A 275 10.79 -9.21 -33.92
CA SER A 275 11.11 -10.17 -34.99
C SER A 275 9.87 -10.90 -35.52
N ALA A 276 8.74 -10.83 -34.80
CA ALA A 276 7.46 -11.43 -35.20
C ALA A 276 6.77 -10.73 -36.39
N GLY A 277 7.34 -9.62 -36.90
CA GLY A 277 6.78 -8.85 -38.01
C GLY A 277 5.51 -8.06 -37.65
N GLU A 278 4.86 -7.49 -38.67
CA GLU A 278 3.57 -6.79 -38.51
C GLU A 278 2.46 -7.79 -38.14
N GLN A 279 1.80 -7.53 -37.01
CA GLN A 279 0.65 -8.28 -36.50
C GLN A 279 -0.61 -7.43 -36.62
N SER A 280 -1.78 -8.05 -36.77
CA SER A 280 -3.04 -7.30 -36.75
C SER A 280 -3.23 -6.61 -35.41
N ASP A 281 -3.49 -5.31 -35.44
CA ASP A 281 -3.85 -4.50 -34.29
C ASP A 281 -5.35 -4.62 -34.01
N TYR A 282 -5.68 -5.09 -32.82
CA TYR A 282 -7.06 -5.30 -32.38
C TYR A 282 -7.61 -4.17 -31.50
N THR A 283 -6.84 -3.10 -31.25
CA THR A 283 -7.21 -2.05 -30.28
C THR A 283 -8.47 -1.25 -30.64
N ARG A 284 -8.92 -1.27 -31.90
CA ARG A 284 -10.12 -0.52 -32.33
C ARG A 284 -11.35 -1.41 -32.49
N ILE A 285 -12.40 -1.07 -31.76
CA ILE A 285 -13.72 -1.69 -31.85
C ILE A 285 -14.41 -1.27 -33.16
N LYS A 286 -14.97 -2.23 -33.89
CA LYS A 286 -15.78 -2.01 -35.11
C LYS A 286 -17.27 -2.07 -34.82
N THR A 287 -17.72 -3.10 -34.11
CA THR A 287 -19.12 -3.26 -33.70
C THR A 287 -19.22 -3.83 -32.29
N GLU A 288 -20.19 -3.34 -31.54
CA GLU A 288 -20.46 -3.73 -30.16
C GLU A 288 -21.96 -3.68 -29.87
N SER A 289 -22.42 -4.46 -28.91
CA SER A 289 -23.81 -4.46 -28.45
C SER A 289 -23.88 -4.26 -26.93
N LEU A 290 -24.90 -3.54 -26.47
CA LEU A 290 -25.07 -3.28 -25.04
C LEU A 290 -25.39 -4.59 -24.29
N VAL A 291 -24.64 -4.88 -23.23
CA VAL A 291 -24.97 -5.94 -22.26
C VAL A 291 -25.80 -5.36 -21.14
N GLY A 292 -25.37 -4.22 -20.59
CA GLY A 292 -26.07 -3.51 -19.54
C GLY A 292 -25.20 -2.51 -18.80
N THR A 293 -25.80 -1.81 -17.85
CA THR A 293 -25.09 -0.91 -16.93
C THR A 293 -25.21 -1.46 -15.52
N TYR A 294 -24.08 -1.55 -14.83
CA TYR A 294 -23.98 -2.14 -13.50
C TYR A 294 -23.42 -1.14 -12.50
N THR A 295 -23.97 -1.14 -11.29
CA THR A 295 -23.35 -0.42 -10.17
C THR A 295 -22.09 -1.15 -9.73
N ILE A 296 -21.03 -0.40 -9.43
CA ILE A 296 -19.80 -0.94 -8.84
C ILE A 296 -20.03 -1.04 -7.32
N PRO A 297 -20.15 -2.21 -6.71
CA PRO A 297 -20.40 -2.31 -5.27
C PRO A 297 -19.28 -1.63 -4.46
N SER A 298 -19.64 -0.91 -3.39
CA SER A 298 -18.65 -0.22 -2.53
C SER A 298 -17.84 -1.19 -1.67
N ASP A 299 -18.44 -2.35 -1.37
CA ASP A 299 -17.87 -3.47 -0.63
C ASP A 299 -17.10 -4.45 -1.53
N CYS A 300 -17.34 -4.45 -2.85
CA CYS A 300 -16.59 -5.25 -3.80
C CYS A 300 -16.48 -4.61 -5.19
N GLY A 301 -15.38 -3.89 -5.44
CA GLY A 301 -15.06 -3.32 -6.75
C GLY A 301 -14.34 -4.28 -7.71
N LEU A 302 -14.53 -5.60 -7.59
CA LEU A 302 -13.86 -6.59 -8.44
C LEU A 302 -14.68 -6.90 -9.68
N ILE A 303 -14.07 -6.70 -10.85
CA ILE A 303 -14.62 -7.05 -12.16
C ILE A 303 -13.64 -8.03 -12.82
N PHE A 304 -14.15 -9.19 -13.22
CA PHE A 304 -13.36 -10.22 -13.90
C PHE A 304 -13.95 -10.48 -15.28
N VAL A 305 -13.11 -10.40 -16.31
CA VAL A 305 -13.47 -10.65 -17.70
C VAL A 305 -12.56 -11.74 -18.28
N GLU A 306 -13.14 -12.80 -18.84
CA GLU A 306 -12.36 -13.92 -19.41
C GLU A 306 -11.65 -13.58 -20.73
N ASP A 307 -12.11 -12.55 -21.43
CA ASP A 307 -11.60 -12.13 -22.74
C ASP A 307 -10.90 -10.76 -22.67
N ASN A 308 -10.45 -10.25 -23.82
CA ASN A 308 -9.89 -8.90 -23.93
C ASN A 308 -10.84 -7.82 -23.43
N VAL A 309 -10.26 -6.76 -22.86
CA VAL A 309 -11.02 -5.62 -22.35
C VAL A 309 -10.53 -4.32 -22.95
N TRP A 310 -11.51 -3.50 -23.36
CA TRP A 310 -11.34 -2.07 -23.61
C TRP A 310 -11.87 -1.30 -22.42
N VAL A 311 -11.08 -0.35 -21.94
CA VAL A 311 -11.44 0.47 -20.78
C VAL A 311 -11.51 1.92 -21.20
N GLU A 312 -12.65 2.56 -20.93
CA GLU A 312 -12.81 4.00 -21.09
C GLU A 312 -13.59 4.61 -19.93
N GLY A 313 -13.62 5.95 -19.86
CA GLY A 313 -14.48 6.69 -18.95
C GLY A 313 -13.76 7.21 -17.69
N THR A 314 -14.54 7.45 -16.63
CA THR A 314 -14.08 8.08 -15.39
C THR A 314 -14.31 7.17 -14.18
N ILE A 315 -13.21 6.83 -13.51
CA ILE A 315 -13.23 5.97 -12.31
C ILE A 315 -13.37 6.87 -11.07
N THR A 316 -14.49 6.76 -10.35
CA THR A 316 -14.75 7.56 -9.13
C THR A 316 -14.59 6.78 -7.82
N ARG A 317 -14.29 5.49 -7.90
CA ARG A 317 -14.04 4.61 -6.75
C ARG A 317 -13.00 3.55 -7.08
N LYS A 318 -12.46 2.86 -6.08
CA LYS A 318 -11.47 1.80 -6.27
C LYS A 318 -12.11 0.63 -7.03
N VAL A 319 -11.47 0.21 -8.12
CA VAL A 319 -11.89 -0.92 -8.96
C VAL A 319 -10.67 -1.77 -9.24
N THR A 320 -10.84 -3.09 -9.15
CA THR A 320 -9.89 -4.07 -9.67
C THR A 320 -10.54 -4.70 -10.88
N LEU A 321 -9.94 -4.49 -12.05
CA LEU A 321 -10.32 -5.14 -13.30
C LEU A 321 -9.24 -6.16 -13.65
N VAL A 322 -9.67 -7.40 -13.84
CA VAL A 322 -8.83 -8.55 -14.22
C VAL A 322 -9.31 -9.07 -15.55
#